data_AF-A0A067CPD5-F1
#
_entry.id   AF-A0A067CPD5-F1
#
_cell.length_a   1.000
_cell.length_b   1.000
_cell.length_c   1.000
_cell.angle_alpha   90.00
_cell.angle_beta   90.00
_cell.angle_gamma   90.00
#
_symmetry.space_group_name_H-M   'P 1'
#
loop_
_entity.id
_entity.type
_entity.pdbx_description
1 polymer ?
#
loop_
_entity_poly.entity_id
_entity_poly.type
_entity_poly.pdbx_seq_one_letter_code
_entity_poly.pdbx_strand_id
1 'polypeptide(L)'
;MQASGKPHADAGPVLADWSGVATWKRGFLDAAATRGLHKYYTVRDYADPVTISPARRAEFHAAAEIAVPPVPHDLSSAEFRDALLARTHAIIAYVYHAMSTEAAAVEARTMAAAVAFLLSALSPHLHGKLGMCRSPYELWASVHAKGFELMDDCRLFGLLENVRLAANDELPDGLARVEEHIQRFVDVIFVPSHGLDARLVAAADRLKMALLCNACPPAMANIFEAWRADEPVWNYASMRLTASRLRDQ
;
A
#
# COMPACT_ATOMS: atom_id res chain seq x y z
N MET A 1 0.50 -33.62 -24.74
CA MET A 1 0.32 -33.24 -23.32
C MET A 1 1.10 -31.95 -23.06
N GLN A 2 0.44 -30.80 -23.14
CA GLN A 2 1.02 -29.52 -22.72
C GLN A 2 0.41 -29.18 -21.35
N ALA A 3 1.24 -29.19 -20.32
CA ALA A 3 0.87 -28.69 -19.01
C ALA A 3 0.87 -27.15 -19.08
N SER A 4 -0.32 -26.58 -19.23
CA SER A 4 -0.55 -25.15 -19.08
C SER A 4 -0.38 -24.82 -17.60
N GLY A 5 0.79 -24.26 -17.25
CA GLY A 5 1.06 -23.75 -15.92
C GLY A 5 0.15 -22.56 -15.63
N LYS A 6 -0.81 -22.73 -14.72
CA LYS A 6 -1.55 -21.61 -14.13
C LYS A 6 -0.52 -20.66 -13.50
N PRO A 7 -0.57 -19.34 -13.77
CA PRO A 7 0.20 -18.39 -12.98
C PRO A 7 -0.31 -18.45 -11.54
N HIS A 8 0.61 -18.64 -10.59
CA HIS A 8 0.30 -18.58 -9.17
C HIS A 8 -0.22 -17.18 -8.83
N ALA A 9 -1.54 -17.06 -8.73
CA ALA A 9 -2.27 -15.83 -8.42
C ALA A 9 -2.08 -15.35 -6.96
N ASP A 10 -1.18 -15.97 -6.20
CA ASP A 10 -1.12 -15.80 -4.76
C ASP A 10 -0.28 -14.57 -4.33
N ALA A 11 0.58 -14.02 -5.20
CA ALA A 11 1.53 -12.95 -4.83
C ALA A 11 0.96 -11.52 -4.94
N GLY A 12 -0.25 -11.34 -5.45
CA GLY A 12 -0.78 -10.01 -5.79
C GLY A 12 -0.08 -9.38 -7.01
N PRO A 13 -0.42 -8.14 -7.37
CA PRO A 13 0.20 -7.45 -8.50
C PRO A 13 1.68 -7.14 -8.23
N VAL A 14 2.52 -7.23 -9.26
CA VAL A 14 3.95 -6.86 -9.18
C VAL A 14 4.13 -5.43 -9.66
N LEU A 15 4.82 -4.61 -8.88
CA LEU A 15 5.24 -3.28 -9.28
C LEU A 15 6.43 -3.38 -10.23
N ALA A 16 6.23 -2.98 -11.48
CA ALA A 16 7.26 -2.95 -12.50
C ALA A 16 8.08 -1.65 -12.49
N ASP A 17 7.46 -0.53 -12.15
CA ASP A 17 8.10 0.78 -12.14
C ASP A 17 7.48 1.67 -11.06
N TRP A 18 8.24 2.62 -10.53
CA TRP A 18 7.80 3.53 -9.47
C TRP A 18 6.60 4.42 -9.88
N SER A 19 6.41 4.71 -11.16
CA SER A 19 5.21 5.42 -11.65
C SER A 19 3.91 4.65 -11.39
N GLY A 20 3.97 3.32 -11.31
CA GLY A 20 2.82 2.45 -11.04
C GLY A 20 2.43 2.37 -9.55
N VAL A 21 3.15 3.05 -8.66
CA VAL A 21 2.95 2.93 -7.20
C VAL A 21 1.53 3.30 -6.78
N ALA A 22 0.93 4.33 -7.40
CA ALA A 22 -0.42 4.78 -7.06
C ALA A 22 -1.49 3.71 -7.32
N THR A 23 -1.44 3.06 -8.48
CA THR A 23 -2.40 2.04 -8.89
C THR A 23 -2.13 0.68 -8.22
N TRP A 24 -0.87 0.35 -7.99
CA TRP A 24 -0.44 -0.91 -7.39
C TRP A 24 -0.81 -1.06 -5.90
N LYS A 25 -0.74 0.02 -5.12
CA LYS A 25 -0.91 0.00 -3.65
C LYS A 25 -2.14 -0.76 -3.17
N ARG A 26 -3.30 -0.48 -3.77
CA ARG A 26 -4.57 -1.08 -3.34
C ARG A 26 -4.54 -2.60 -3.52
N GLY A 27 -4.17 -3.06 -4.73
CA GLY A 27 -4.10 -4.49 -5.02
C GLY A 27 -3.06 -5.22 -4.16
N PHE A 28 -1.94 -4.56 -3.84
CA PHE A 28 -0.98 -5.11 -2.89
C PHE A 28 -1.57 -5.23 -1.47
N LEU A 29 -2.21 -4.17 -0.95
CA LEU A 29 -2.79 -4.19 0.39
C LEU A 29 -3.94 -5.18 0.52
N ASP A 30 -4.74 -5.37 -0.54
CA ASP A 30 -5.77 -6.40 -0.59
C ASP A 30 -5.15 -7.80 -0.53
N ALA A 31 -4.09 -8.06 -1.29
CA ALA A 31 -3.34 -9.32 -1.24
C ALA A 31 -2.60 -9.53 0.10
N ALA A 32 -2.15 -8.45 0.74
CA ALA A 32 -1.60 -8.50 2.10
C ALA A 32 -2.68 -8.85 3.13
N ALA A 33 -3.90 -8.30 2.97
CA ALA A 33 -5.01 -8.52 3.89
C ALA A 33 -5.49 -9.97 3.87
N THR A 34 -5.53 -10.64 2.72
CA THR A 34 -5.86 -12.07 2.64
C THR A 34 -4.86 -12.96 3.38
N ARG A 35 -3.65 -12.45 3.63
CA ARG A 35 -2.57 -13.12 4.39
C ARG A 35 -2.45 -12.62 5.82
N GLY A 36 -3.32 -11.71 6.28
CA GLY A 36 -3.24 -11.11 7.61
C GLY A 36 -2.08 -10.12 7.79
N LEU A 37 -1.40 -9.71 6.73
CA LEU A 37 -0.20 -8.87 6.80
C LEU A 37 -0.49 -7.36 6.69
N HIS A 38 -1.73 -6.96 6.38
CA HIS A 38 -2.10 -5.57 6.09
C HIS A 38 -1.64 -4.57 7.18
N LYS A 39 -1.79 -4.93 8.46
CA LYS A 39 -1.46 -4.03 9.57
C LYS A 39 0.04 -3.76 9.71
N TYR A 40 0.89 -4.70 9.29
CA TYR A 40 2.35 -4.52 9.30
C TYR A 40 2.84 -3.41 8.35
N TYR A 41 2.05 -3.05 7.33
CA TYR A 41 2.38 -1.96 6.40
C TYR A 41 1.72 -0.63 6.78
N THR A 42 0.59 -0.68 7.48
CA THR A 42 -0.28 0.50 7.68
C THR A 42 -0.23 1.07 9.09
N VAL A 43 0.21 0.28 10.07
CA VAL A 43 0.35 0.70 11.46
C VAL A 43 1.83 0.62 11.84
N ARG A 44 2.38 1.76 12.26
CA ARG A 44 3.75 1.85 12.74
C ARG A 44 3.92 1.01 14.01
N ASP A 45 5.02 0.26 14.09
CA ASP A 45 5.36 -0.60 15.25
C ASP A 45 4.26 -1.62 15.59
N TYR A 46 3.53 -2.10 14.56
CA TYR A 46 2.51 -3.12 14.73
C TYR A 46 3.13 -4.46 15.14
N ALA A 47 2.57 -5.05 16.19
CA ALA A 47 2.84 -6.40 16.64
C ALA A 47 1.52 -7.16 16.79
N ASP A 48 1.49 -8.41 16.32
CA ASP A 48 0.34 -9.26 16.58
C ASP A 48 0.25 -9.59 18.07
N PRO A 49 -0.97 -9.66 18.64
CA PRO A 49 -1.14 -10.20 19.98
C PRO A 49 -0.68 -11.67 19.96
N VAL A 50 0.44 -11.94 20.64
CA VAL A 50 0.99 -13.30 20.66
C VAL A 50 0.07 -14.21 21.47
N THR A 51 -0.57 -15.14 20.77
CA THR A 51 -1.38 -16.18 21.39
C THR A 51 -0.60 -17.49 21.44
N ILE A 52 -0.02 -17.80 22.60
CA ILE A 52 0.55 -19.13 22.88
C ILE A 52 -0.58 -20.07 23.23
N SER A 53 -0.72 -21.16 22.47
CA SER A 53 -1.79 -22.14 22.67
C SER A 53 -1.69 -22.82 24.05
N PRO A 54 -2.82 -23.28 24.62
CA PRO A 54 -2.80 -24.01 25.89
C PRO A 54 -1.88 -25.25 25.87
N ALA A 55 -1.88 -25.99 24.75
CA ALA A 55 -1.02 -27.15 24.57
C ALA A 55 0.47 -26.78 24.63
N ARG A 56 0.87 -25.72 23.90
CA ARG A 56 2.26 -25.25 23.90
C ARG A 56 2.68 -24.71 25.28
N ARG A 57 1.76 -24.07 26.00
CA ARG A 57 2.00 -23.65 27.39
C ARG A 57 2.23 -24.84 28.30
N ALA A 58 1.45 -25.92 28.17
CA ALA A 58 1.63 -27.14 28.94
C ALA A 58 3.00 -27.80 28.65
N GLU A 59 3.46 -27.77 27.40
CA GLU A 59 4.82 -28.23 27.03
C GLU A 59 5.90 -27.41 27.74
N PHE A 60 5.78 -26.09 27.82
CA PHE A 60 6.73 -25.26 28.57
C PHE A 60 6.72 -25.57 30.07
N HIS A 61 5.56 -25.82 30.66
CA HIS A 61 5.47 -26.26 32.06
C HIS A 61 6.13 -27.62 32.27
N ALA A 62 5.87 -28.61 31.40
CA ALA A 62 6.50 -29.92 31.49
C ALA A 62 8.03 -29.82 31.34
N ALA A 63 8.52 -29.01 30.41
CA ALA A 63 9.94 -28.75 30.24
C ALA A 63 10.56 -28.08 31.49
N ALA A 64 9.85 -27.15 32.12
CA ALA A 64 10.30 -26.49 33.35
C ALA A 64 10.40 -27.47 34.52
N GLU A 65 9.43 -28.37 34.68
CA GLU A 65 9.44 -29.39 35.75
C GLU A 65 10.64 -30.35 35.62
N ILE A 66 11.08 -30.64 34.40
CA ILE A 66 12.26 -31.46 34.12
C ILE A 66 13.56 -30.66 34.33
N ALA A 67 13.59 -29.41 33.89
CA ALA A 67 14.80 -28.59 33.92
C ALA A 67 15.16 -28.09 35.33
N VAL A 68 14.16 -27.86 36.19
CA VAL A 68 14.38 -27.37 37.56
C VAL A 68 14.58 -28.54 38.52
N PRO A 69 15.72 -28.62 39.24
CA PRO A 69 16.01 -29.72 40.14
C PRO A 69 14.90 -29.95 41.20
N PRO A 70 14.66 -31.22 41.60
CA PRO A 70 13.74 -31.53 42.69
C PRO A 70 14.29 -31.04 44.04
N VAL A 71 13.39 -30.76 44.99
CA VAL A 71 13.77 -30.39 46.36
C VAL A 71 14.27 -31.64 47.09
N PRO A 72 15.47 -31.62 47.70
CA PRO A 72 15.96 -32.74 48.49
C PRO A 72 15.05 -33.07 49.68
N HIS A 73 14.88 -34.36 49.96
CA HIS A 73 13.98 -34.85 51.02
C HIS A 73 14.61 -34.89 52.41
N ASP A 74 15.93 -34.69 52.50
CA ASP A 74 16.74 -34.75 53.72
C ASP A 74 16.87 -33.39 54.43
N LEU A 75 16.23 -32.35 53.91
CA LEU A 75 16.21 -31.01 54.50
C LEU A 75 15.35 -30.94 55.76
N SER A 76 15.69 -30.01 56.66
CA SER A 76 14.79 -29.66 57.76
C SER A 76 13.48 -29.06 57.25
N SER A 77 12.42 -29.07 58.06
CA SER A 77 11.10 -28.56 57.64
C SER A 77 11.12 -27.08 57.20
N ALA A 78 11.98 -26.25 57.81
CA ALA A 78 12.13 -24.85 57.40
C ALA A 78 12.81 -24.75 56.03
N GLU A 79 13.96 -25.40 55.87
CA GLU A 79 14.75 -25.41 54.63
C GLU A 79 13.97 -26.04 53.46
N PHE A 80 13.18 -27.09 53.72
CA PHE A 80 12.33 -27.71 52.71
C PHE A 80 11.28 -26.73 52.16
N ARG A 81 10.64 -25.93 53.03
CA ARG A 81 9.66 -24.92 52.58
C ARG A 81 10.33 -23.83 51.75
N ASP A 82 11.49 -23.35 52.18
CA ASP A 82 12.23 -22.32 51.46
C ASP A 82 12.72 -22.84 50.10
N ALA A 83 13.23 -24.07 50.05
CA ALA A 83 13.65 -24.73 48.82
C ALA A 83 12.48 -25.01 47.87
N LEU A 84 11.31 -25.40 48.40
CA LEU A 84 10.09 -25.58 47.60
C LEU A 84 9.62 -24.27 46.99
N LEU A 85 9.61 -23.18 47.78
CA LEU A 85 9.25 -21.85 47.29
C LEU A 85 10.22 -21.39 46.20
N ALA A 86 11.54 -21.57 46.41
CA ALA A 86 12.56 -21.25 45.42
C ALA A 86 12.37 -22.06 44.13
N ARG A 87 12.07 -23.36 44.24
CA ARG A 87 11.76 -24.22 43.09
C ARG A 87 10.54 -23.72 42.31
N THR A 88 9.46 -23.39 43.00
CA THR A 88 8.24 -22.86 42.36
C THR A 88 8.53 -21.56 41.60
N HIS A 89 9.28 -20.62 42.20
CA HIS A 89 9.69 -19.40 41.51
C HIS A 89 10.57 -19.68 40.29
N ALA A 90 11.51 -20.62 40.38
CA ALA A 90 12.37 -21.00 39.27
C ALA A 90 11.56 -21.57 38.09
N ILE A 91 10.56 -22.40 38.36
CA ILE A 91 9.64 -22.95 37.34
C ILE A 91 8.86 -21.83 36.67
N ILE A 92 8.27 -20.91 37.45
CA ILE A 92 7.53 -19.76 36.91
C ILE A 92 8.43 -18.90 36.01
N ALA A 93 9.64 -18.58 36.47
CA ALA A 93 10.59 -17.79 35.71
C ALA A 93 11.00 -18.47 34.39
N TYR A 94 11.23 -19.79 34.43
CA TYR A 94 11.55 -20.59 33.24
C TYR A 94 10.41 -20.52 32.21
N VAL A 95 9.18 -20.81 32.64
CA VAL A 95 8.01 -20.82 31.74
C VAL A 95 7.79 -19.43 31.14
N TYR A 96 7.88 -18.38 31.95
CA TYR A 96 7.77 -17.00 31.48
C TYR A 96 8.82 -16.70 30.40
N HIS A 97 10.08 -17.02 30.65
CA HIS A 97 11.15 -16.78 29.70
C HIS A 97 10.97 -17.56 28.38
N ALA A 98 10.59 -18.83 28.47
CA ALA A 98 10.30 -19.67 27.31
C ALA A 98 9.15 -19.10 26.46
N MET A 99 8.07 -18.66 27.12
CA MET A 99 6.93 -18.02 26.46
C MET A 99 7.33 -16.71 25.77
N SER A 100 8.08 -15.83 26.43
CA SER A 100 8.58 -14.59 25.82
C SER A 100 9.49 -14.85 24.63
N THR A 101 10.32 -15.91 24.70
CA THR A 101 11.23 -16.29 23.60
C THR A 101 10.45 -16.80 22.38
N GLU A 102 9.45 -17.66 22.59
CA GLU A 102 8.58 -18.13 21.52
C GLU A 102 7.79 -16.97 20.89
N ALA A 103 7.27 -16.06 21.73
CA ALA A 103 6.58 -14.86 21.28
C ALA A 103 7.43 -14.02 20.33
N ALA A 104 8.66 -13.69 20.75
CA ALA A 104 9.60 -12.94 19.93
C ALA A 104 9.98 -13.68 18.64
N ALA A 105 10.11 -15.00 18.69
CA ALA A 105 10.42 -15.81 17.50
C ALA A 105 9.25 -15.83 16.49
N VAL A 106 8.01 -15.92 16.96
CA VAL A 106 6.81 -15.81 16.10
C VAL A 106 6.76 -14.43 15.45
N GLU A 107 6.92 -13.37 16.23
CA GLU A 107 6.92 -12.00 15.74
C GLU A 107 8.00 -11.77 14.66
N ALA A 108 9.24 -12.18 14.93
CA ALA A 108 10.35 -12.05 13.98
C ALA A 108 10.08 -12.81 12.66
N ARG A 109 9.49 -14.01 12.73
CA ARG A 109 9.11 -14.78 11.54
C ARG A 109 8.02 -14.06 10.73
N THR A 110 7.01 -13.50 11.39
CA THR A 110 5.93 -12.78 10.71
C THR A 110 6.45 -11.48 10.07
N MET A 111 7.31 -10.73 10.77
CA MET A 111 7.98 -9.55 10.21
C MET A 111 8.80 -9.90 8.96
N ALA A 112 9.62 -10.95 9.03
CA ALA A 112 10.40 -11.43 7.89
C ALA A 112 9.51 -11.85 6.72
N ALA A 113 8.37 -12.52 7.00
CA ALA A 113 7.40 -12.90 5.98
C ALA A 113 6.74 -11.67 5.31
N ALA A 114 6.43 -10.62 6.08
CA ALA A 114 5.91 -9.37 5.55
C ALA A 114 6.95 -8.66 4.67
N VAL A 115 8.21 -8.55 5.11
CA VAL A 115 9.29 -7.99 4.27
C VAL A 115 9.44 -8.79 2.97
N ALA A 116 9.51 -10.11 3.06
CA ALA A 116 9.63 -10.97 1.89
C ALA A 116 8.43 -10.84 0.94
N PHE A 117 7.21 -10.72 1.49
CA PHE A 117 6.01 -10.51 0.69
C PHE A 117 6.06 -9.19 -0.08
N LEU A 118 6.39 -8.09 0.60
CA LEU A 118 6.55 -6.79 -0.05
C LEU A 118 7.62 -6.83 -1.14
N LEU A 119 8.81 -7.39 -0.87
CA LEU A 119 9.87 -7.50 -1.86
C LEU A 119 9.47 -8.37 -3.05
N SER A 120 8.70 -9.44 -2.84
CA SER A 120 8.20 -10.29 -3.93
C SER A 120 7.21 -9.58 -4.85
N ALA A 121 6.51 -8.56 -4.32
CA ALA A 121 5.59 -7.74 -5.08
C ALA A 121 6.28 -6.57 -5.81
N LEU A 122 7.61 -6.49 -5.75
CA LEU A 122 8.42 -5.50 -6.46
C LEU A 122 9.33 -6.20 -7.46
N SER A 123 9.50 -5.59 -8.63
CA SER A 123 10.49 -6.07 -9.59
C SER A 123 11.90 -5.97 -9.00
N PRO A 124 12.81 -6.94 -9.27
CA PRO A 124 14.12 -6.99 -8.61
C PRO A 124 14.97 -5.72 -8.74
N HIS A 125 14.86 -5.02 -9.86
CA HIS A 125 15.60 -3.78 -10.11
C HIS A 125 15.15 -2.60 -9.22
N LEU A 126 14.00 -2.71 -8.56
CA LEU A 126 13.49 -1.72 -7.60
C LEU A 126 14.06 -1.94 -6.20
N HIS A 127 14.48 -3.16 -5.85
CA HIS A 127 14.93 -3.53 -4.51
C HIS A 127 16.12 -2.69 -4.04
N GLY A 128 17.11 -2.49 -4.91
CA GLY A 128 18.32 -1.74 -4.60
C GLY A 128 18.10 -0.26 -4.27
N LYS A 129 16.90 0.28 -4.58
CA LYS A 129 16.53 1.68 -4.32
C LYS A 129 15.80 1.88 -2.98
N LEU A 130 15.47 0.82 -2.25
CA LEU A 130 14.69 0.87 -1.00
C LEU A 130 15.52 1.00 0.28
N GLY A 131 16.83 1.19 0.17
CA GLY A 131 17.73 1.32 1.32
C GLY A 131 17.77 0.05 2.19
N MET A 132 18.46 0.14 3.34
CA MET A 132 18.58 -0.97 4.30
C MET A 132 17.48 -0.89 5.39
N CYS A 133 16.24 -0.60 4.99
CA CYS A 133 15.11 -0.54 5.91
C CYS A 133 14.88 -1.92 6.54
N ARG A 134 14.54 -1.95 7.84
CA ARG A 134 14.47 -3.21 8.61
C ARG A 134 13.04 -3.66 8.88
N SER A 135 12.08 -2.74 8.92
CA SER A 135 10.68 -3.10 9.18
C SER A 135 9.81 -3.07 7.91
N PRO A 136 8.74 -3.89 7.85
CA PRO A 136 7.77 -3.83 6.75
C PRO A 136 7.15 -2.44 6.55
N TYR A 137 6.87 -1.74 7.66
CA TYR A 137 6.32 -0.38 7.64
C TYR A 137 7.30 0.62 7.01
N GLU A 138 8.58 0.59 7.37
CA GLU A 138 9.61 1.46 6.81
C GLU A 138 9.85 1.19 5.31
N LEU A 139 9.89 -0.08 4.91
CA LEU A 139 9.98 -0.43 3.49
C LEU A 139 8.76 0.08 2.73
N TRP A 140 7.56 -0.11 3.28
CA TRP A 140 6.33 0.39 2.69
C TRP A 140 6.33 1.90 2.55
N ALA A 141 6.73 2.64 3.59
CA ALA A 141 6.89 4.08 3.55
C ALA A 141 7.92 4.51 2.49
N SER A 142 9.01 3.76 2.33
CA SER A 142 10.04 4.03 1.31
C SER A 142 9.52 3.85 -0.12
N VAL A 143 8.71 2.80 -0.37
CA VAL A 143 8.00 2.62 -1.64
C VAL A 143 7.08 3.81 -1.93
N HIS A 144 6.35 4.27 -0.91
CA HIS A 144 5.48 5.45 -1.02
C HIS A 144 6.27 6.71 -1.34
N ALA A 145 7.37 6.96 -0.63
CA ALA A 145 8.23 8.12 -0.85
C ALA A 145 8.78 8.13 -2.28
N LYS A 146 9.26 6.99 -2.79
CA LYS A 146 9.76 6.89 -4.17
C LYS A 146 8.69 7.11 -5.23
N GLY A 147 7.49 6.57 -5.01
CA GLY A 147 6.35 6.87 -5.89
C GLY A 147 5.94 8.35 -5.82
N PHE A 148 6.02 8.97 -4.65
CA PHE A 148 5.66 10.38 -4.45
C PHE A 148 6.70 11.35 -5.03
N GLU A 149 8.00 11.11 -4.80
CA GLU A 149 9.10 11.88 -5.41
C GLU A 149 8.94 11.95 -6.93
N LEU A 150 8.58 10.84 -7.60
CA LEU A 150 8.31 10.85 -9.04
C LEU A 150 7.07 11.68 -9.41
N MET A 151 6.01 11.66 -8.61
CA MET A 151 4.85 12.52 -8.86
C MET A 151 5.16 14.00 -8.63
N ASP A 152 6.05 14.31 -7.68
CA ASP A 152 6.49 15.67 -7.35
C ASP A 152 7.52 16.21 -8.36
N ASP A 153 8.45 15.36 -8.82
CA ASP A 153 9.37 15.63 -9.94
C ASP A 153 8.61 15.76 -11.27
N CYS A 154 7.54 14.98 -11.45
CA CYS A 154 6.55 15.21 -12.50
C CYS A 154 5.72 16.49 -12.27
N ARG A 155 6.05 17.35 -11.29
CA ARG A 155 5.40 18.62 -10.99
C ARG A 155 3.90 18.55 -11.22
N LEU A 156 3.20 17.66 -10.52
CA LEU A 156 1.78 17.43 -10.75
C LEU A 156 0.94 18.74 -10.66
N PHE A 157 1.38 19.69 -9.84
CA PHE A 157 0.81 21.05 -9.74
C PHE A 157 1.56 22.09 -10.58
N GLY A 158 2.89 22.01 -10.69
CA GLY A 158 3.67 22.93 -11.52
C GLY A 158 3.51 22.73 -13.04
N LEU A 159 3.09 21.55 -13.49
CA LEU A 159 2.64 21.31 -14.86
C LEU A 159 1.25 21.91 -15.08
N LEU A 160 0.32 21.81 -14.13
CA LEU A 160 -0.99 22.46 -14.24
C LEU A 160 -0.89 23.99 -14.36
N GLU A 161 0.06 24.62 -13.67
CA GLU A 161 0.33 26.06 -13.82
C GLU A 161 0.92 26.44 -15.19
N ASN A 162 1.53 25.48 -15.91
CA ASN A 162 2.21 25.69 -17.20
C ASN A 162 1.51 25.04 -18.40
N VAL A 163 0.47 24.22 -18.19
CA VAL A 163 -0.35 23.62 -19.24
C VAL A 163 -1.39 24.66 -19.65
N ARG A 164 -0.92 25.64 -20.41
CA ARG A 164 -1.75 26.58 -21.16
C ARG A 164 -1.56 26.26 -22.64
N LEU A 165 -2.64 26.24 -23.40
CA LEU A 165 -2.52 26.30 -24.86
C LEU A 165 -1.81 27.61 -25.21
N ALA A 166 -0.65 27.55 -25.84
CA ALA A 166 0.01 28.75 -26.33
C ALA A 166 -0.84 29.36 -27.45
N ALA A 167 -0.89 30.69 -27.56
CA ALA A 167 -1.71 31.38 -28.56
C ALA A 167 -1.34 31.04 -30.02
N ASN A 168 -0.16 30.44 -30.24
CA ASN A 168 0.39 30.08 -31.55
C ASN A 168 0.55 28.57 -31.76
N ASP A 169 0.12 27.72 -30.81
CA ASP A 169 0.13 26.28 -31.05
C ASP A 169 -1.00 25.94 -32.03
N GLU A 170 -0.64 25.40 -33.20
CA GLU A 170 -1.64 24.80 -34.09
C GLU A 170 -2.37 23.70 -33.29
N LEU A 171 -3.67 23.93 -33.07
CA LEU A 171 -4.49 23.25 -32.06
C LEU A 171 -4.49 21.71 -32.01
N PRO A 172 -4.22 20.91 -33.08
CA PRO A 172 -4.37 19.46 -32.98
C PRO A 172 -3.39 18.81 -31.99
N ASP A 173 -2.11 19.21 -32.06
CA ASP A 173 -1.06 18.57 -31.26
C ASP A 173 -1.00 19.14 -29.85
N GLY A 174 -1.36 20.41 -29.67
CA GLY A 174 -1.40 21.08 -28.36
C GLY A 174 -2.48 20.49 -27.44
N LEU A 175 -3.71 20.34 -27.93
CA LEU A 175 -4.83 19.82 -27.13
C LEU A 175 -4.65 18.34 -26.80
N ALA A 176 -4.20 17.52 -27.76
CA ALA A 176 -3.94 16.10 -27.50
C ALA A 176 -2.86 15.90 -26.42
N ARG A 177 -1.79 16.71 -26.44
CA ARG A 177 -0.77 16.70 -25.39
C ARG A 177 -1.33 17.10 -24.03
N VAL A 178 -2.17 18.14 -23.98
CA VAL A 178 -2.83 18.60 -22.74
C VAL A 178 -3.77 17.51 -22.20
N GLU A 179 -4.59 16.90 -23.05
CA GLU A 179 -5.50 15.81 -22.69
C GLU A 179 -4.74 14.59 -22.16
N GLU A 180 -3.63 14.21 -22.80
CA GLU A 180 -2.78 13.11 -22.34
C GLU A 180 -2.22 13.37 -20.93
N HIS A 181 -1.77 14.59 -20.66
CA HIS A 181 -1.26 14.97 -19.34
C HIS A 181 -2.37 14.96 -18.27
N ILE A 182 -3.54 15.50 -18.60
CA ILE A 182 -4.72 15.50 -17.72
C ILE A 182 -5.22 14.07 -17.47
N GLN A 183 -5.17 13.19 -18.48
CA GLN A 183 -5.54 11.79 -18.33
C GLN A 183 -4.62 11.07 -17.34
N ARG A 184 -3.30 11.27 -17.44
CA ARG A 184 -2.33 10.71 -16.48
C ARG A 184 -2.61 11.19 -15.05
N PHE A 185 -2.97 12.46 -14.88
CA PHE A 185 -3.37 13.02 -13.58
C PHE A 185 -4.63 12.35 -13.03
N VAL A 186 -5.64 12.18 -13.88
CA VAL A 186 -6.92 11.59 -13.50
C VAL A 186 -6.76 10.11 -13.17
N ASP A 187 -5.94 9.35 -13.89
CA ASP A 187 -5.70 7.93 -13.64
C ASP A 187 -5.02 7.66 -12.29
N VAL A 188 -4.25 8.64 -11.79
CA VAL A 188 -3.63 8.59 -10.44
C VAL A 188 -4.70 8.78 -9.35
N ILE A 189 -5.64 9.71 -9.55
CA ILE A 189 -6.70 10.02 -8.57
C ILE A 189 -7.82 8.98 -8.64
N PHE A 190 -8.16 8.54 -9.84
CA PHE A 190 -9.24 7.62 -10.17
C PHE A 190 -8.64 6.36 -10.80
N VAL A 191 -8.06 5.50 -9.94
CA VAL A 191 -7.52 4.20 -10.38
C VAL A 191 -8.62 3.39 -11.09
N PRO A 192 -8.44 2.96 -12.35
CA PRO A 192 -9.40 2.13 -13.08
C PRO A 192 -9.54 0.77 -12.37
N SER A 193 -10.49 0.68 -11.45
CA SER A 193 -10.82 -0.56 -10.74
C SER A 193 -11.86 -1.30 -11.60
N HIS A 194 -11.83 -2.64 -11.60
CA HIS A 194 -12.73 -3.50 -12.38
C HIS A 194 -14.19 -3.46 -11.92
N GLY A 195 -14.79 -2.28 -11.97
CA GLY A 195 -16.17 -1.97 -11.68
C GLY A 195 -16.40 -0.53 -12.12
N LEU A 196 -17.18 -0.35 -13.20
CA LEU A 196 -17.64 0.92 -13.71
C LEU A 196 -18.57 1.60 -12.68
N ASP A 197 -18.02 2.07 -11.55
CA ASP A 197 -18.77 2.96 -10.67
C ASP A 197 -19.00 4.25 -11.45
N ALA A 198 -20.23 4.40 -11.96
CA ALA A 198 -20.66 5.53 -12.75
C ALA A 198 -20.39 6.87 -12.04
N ARG A 199 -20.33 6.89 -10.71
CA ARG A 199 -20.00 8.10 -9.93
C ARG A 199 -18.52 8.44 -10.02
N LEU A 200 -17.62 7.45 -9.98
CA LEU A 200 -16.19 7.67 -10.13
C LEU A 200 -15.85 8.10 -11.57
N VAL A 201 -16.51 7.49 -12.57
CA VAL A 201 -16.37 7.90 -13.97
C VAL A 201 -16.87 9.34 -14.16
N ALA A 202 -18.03 9.69 -13.62
CA ALA A 202 -18.56 11.05 -13.70
C ALA A 202 -17.68 12.09 -12.96
N ALA A 203 -17.08 11.71 -11.84
CA ALA A 203 -16.15 12.58 -11.10
C ALA A 203 -14.84 12.79 -11.86
N ALA A 204 -14.29 11.71 -12.45
CA ALA A 204 -13.12 11.77 -13.32
C ALA A 204 -13.35 12.68 -14.54
N ASP A 205 -14.50 12.54 -15.21
CA ASP A 205 -14.86 13.37 -16.36
C ASP A 205 -15.03 14.85 -15.97
N ARG A 206 -15.66 15.14 -14.83
CA ARG A 206 -15.79 16.53 -14.33
C ARG A 206 -14.43 17.15 -14.00
N LEU A 207 -13.50 16.36 -13.45
CA LEU A 207 -12.16 16.84 -13.17
C LEU A 207 -11.39 17.14 -14.47
N LYS A 208 -11.43 16.24 -15.47
CA LYS A 208 -10.84 16.48 -16.79
C LYS A 208 -11.36 17.77 -17.41
N MET A 209 -12.67 17.97 -17.35
CA MET A 209 -13.35 19.16 -17.85
C MET A 209 -12.88 20.43 -17.17
N ALA A 210 -12.84 20.46 -15.83
CA ALA A 210 -12.39 21.63 -15.08
C ALA A 210 -10.92 21.98 -15.41
N LEU A 211 -10.07 20.96 -15.57
CA LEU A 211 -8.66 21.16 -15.92
C LEU A 211 -8.48 21.67 -17.35
N LEU A 212 -9.26 21.17 -18.31
CA LEU A 212 -9.22 21.65 -19.69
C LEU A 212 -9.75 23.06 -19.85
N CYS A 213 -10.86 23.41 -19.20
CA CYS A 213 -11.38 24.78 -19.20
C CYS A 213 -10.34 25.78 -18.64
N ASN A 214 -9.57 25.38 -17.62
CA ASN A 214 -8.49 26.19 -17.06
C ASN A 214 -7.25 26.28 -17.98
N ALA A 215 -7.00 25.26 -18.81
CA ALA A 215 -5.88 25.22 -19.75
C ALA A 215 -6.15 26.04 -21.03
N CYS A 216 -7.41 26.38 -21.32
CA CYS A 216 -7.81 27.12 -22.50
C CYS A 216 -7.55 28.64 -22.39
N PRO A 217 -7.29 29.34 -23.51
CA PRO A 217 -7.17 30.79 -23.51
C PRO A 217 -8.48 31.47 -23.06
N PRO A 218 -8.42 32.70 -22.50
CA PRO A 218 -9.61 33.41 -22.01
C PRO A 218 -10.74 33.56 -23.04
N ALA A 219 -10.39 33.67 -24.33
CA ALA A 219 -11.35 33.74 -25.42
C ALA A 219 -12.20 32.46 -25.57
N MET A 220 -11.61 31.28 -25.32
CA MET A 220 -12.31 30.00 -25.33
C MET A 220 -13.03 29.72 -24.01
N ALA A 221 -12.49 30.19 -22.88
CA ALA A 221 -13.11 30.04 -21.56
C ALA A 221 -14.53 30.63 -21.53
N ASN A 222 -14.74 31.81 -22.12
CA ASN A 222 -16.06 32.45 -22.23
C ASN A 222 -17.06 31.63 -23.06
N ILE A 223 -16.58 30.93 -24.10
CA ILE A 223 -17.41 30.05 -24.94
C ILE A 223 -17.84 28.81 -24.15
N PHE A 224 -16.93 28.24 -23.35
CA PHE A 224 -17.25 27.10 -22.48
C PHE A 224 -18.18 27.49 -21.33
N GLU A 225 -18.04 28.68 -20.73
CA GLU A 225 -18.94 29.15 -19.68
C GLU A 225 -20.35 29.44 -20.21
N ALA A 226 -20.47 30.09 -21.37
CA ALA A 226 -21.77 30.33 -22.02
C ALA A 226 -22.47 29.01 -22.35
N TRP A 227 -21.73 28.03 -22.87
CA TRP A 227 -22.30 26.74 -23.21
C TRP A 227 -22.63 25.86 -21.99
N ARG A 228 -21.87 25.99 -20.89
CA ARG A 228 -22.21 25.35 -19.60
C ARG A 228 -23.55 25.80 -19.07
N ALA A 229 -23.92 27.06 -19.31
CA ALA A 229 -25.23 27.58 -18.93
C ALA A 229 -26.38 26.99 -19.77
N ASP A 230 -26.09 26.57 -21.02
CA ASP A 230 -27.09 26.11 -21.99
C ASP A 230 -27.24 24.58 -22.08
N GLU A 231 -26.29 23.78 -21.59
CA GLU A 231 -26.35 22.31 -21.66
C GLU A 231 -26.56 21.60 -20.30
N PRO A 232 -27.63 20.79 -20.14
CA PRO A 232 -27.92 20.08 -18.89
C PRO A 232 -27.09 18.80 -18.68
N VAL A 233 -26.43 18.26 -19.71
CA VAL A 233 -25.61 17.04 -19.63
C VAL A 233 -24.17 17.36 -20.03
N TRP A 234 -23.49 18.08 -19.13
CA TRP A 234 -22.10 18.50 -19.29
C TRP A 234 -21.13 17.34 -19.02
N ASN A 235 -20.65 16.68 -20.09
CA ASN A 235 -19.63 15.62 -20.01
C ASN A 235 -18.47 15.84 -20.99
N TYR A 236 -17.38 15.10 -20.78
CA TYR A 236 -16.12 15.26 -21.52
C TYR A 236 -16.27 15.03 -23.04
N ALA A 237 -17.06 14.02 -23.43
CA ALA A 237 -17.27 13.70 -24.83
C ALA A 237 -17.99 14.83 -25.59
N SER A 238 -18.98 15.47 -24.97
CA SER A 238 -19.68 16.62 -25.54
C SER A 238 -18.71 17.79 -25.76
N MET A 239 -17.84 18.09 -24.80
CA MET A 239 -16.88 19.21 -24.92
C MET A 239 -15.86 19.02 -26.04
N ARG A 240 -15.28 17.82 -26.15
CA ARG A 240 -14.29 17.53 -27.19
C ARG A 240 -14.87 17.66 -28.59
N LEU A 241 -16.12 17.25 -28.77
CA LEU A 241 -16.84 17.36 -30.04
C LEU A 241 -17.10 18.83 -30.41
N THR A 242 -17.39 19.68 -29.43
CA THR A 242 -17.59 21.13 -29.61
C THR A 242 -16.30 21.88 -29.90
N ALA A 243 -15.21 21.59 -29.17
CA ALA A 243 -13.88 22.14 -29.45
C ALA A 243 -13.42 21.80 -30.88
N SER A 244 -13.81 20.64 -31.40
CA SER A 244 -13.55 20.24 -32.78
C SER A 244 -14.41 20.98 -33.82
N ARG A 245 -15.59 21.48 -33.46
CA ARG A 245 -16.51 22.22 -34.36
C ARG A 245 -16.21 23.70 -34.46
N LEU A 246 -15.70 24.31 -33.39
CA LEU A 246 -15.20 25.70 -33.39
C LEU A 246 -13.98 25.90 -34.32
N ARG A 247 -13.40 24.79 -34.81
CA ARG A 247 -12.34 24.73 -35.83
C ARG A 247 -12.82 25.07 -37.24
N ASP A 248 -14.07 24.73 -37.55
CA ASP A 248 -14.59 24.72 -38.93
C ASP A 248 -15.38 26.01 -39.27
N GLN A 249 -15.33 27.02 -38.39
CA GLN A 249 -15.92 28.35 -38.55
C GLN A 249 -14.83 29.42 -38.59
#